data_AF-A0A2R5FJY8-F1
#
_entry.id   AF-A0A2R5FJY8-F1
#
_cell.length_a   1.000
_cell.length_b   1.000
_cell.length_c   1.000
_cell.angle_alpha   90.00
_cell.angle_beta   90.00
_cell.angle_gamma   90.00
#
_symmetry.space_group_name_H-M   'P 1'
#
loop_
_entity.id
_entity.type
_entity.pdbx_description
1 polymer ?
#
loop_
_entity_poly.entity_id
_entity_poly.type
_entity_poly.pdbx_seq_one_letter_code
_entity_poly.pdbx_strand_id
1 'polypeptide(L)'
;MKTFYKLAIASAIVGFGLGTLNTAQAASFTQTASDQGWWAAEGGLNGPNSNDNTNYVTGNIRGTDLRNFFKFDLGDVVGVTSATLQIQRFVGSGNPTETLGFFDVSTPADVLSQKNNSPNNTIYNDLGSGKNYGTFDVTTSGDPNEILSFALNSNAIADINARSGNFFSIGGALLGDLSEEYLFSESGDQGFAKLVVDTADSTHVPEPSALGGIVVVGVGGWWLKRKREVSLKNKS
;
A
#
# COMPACT_ATOMS: atom_id res chain seq x y z
N MET A 1 -24.50 -27.38 75.00
CA MET A 1 -24.99 -26.81 73.73
C MET A 1 -23.79 -26.39 72.90
N LYS A 2 -23.72 -26.85 71.64
CA LYS A 2 -22.53 -26.78 70.76
C LYS A 2 -22.25 -25.33 70.33
N THR A 3 -21.03 -24.84 70.54
CA THR A 3 -20.58 -23.55 70.01
C THR A 3 -19.87 -23.80 68.68
N PHE A 4 -20.47 -23.35 67.58
CA PHE A 4 -19.93 -23.49 66.23
C PHE A 4 -18.92 -22.37 65.94
N TYR A 5 -17.71 -22.73 65.52
CA TYR A 5 -16.73 -21.79 64.98
C TYR A 5 -17.13 -21.42 63.54
N LYS A 6 -17.30 -20.12 63.26
CA LYS A 6 -17.46 -19.61 61.90
C LYS A 6 -16.08 -19.47 61.25
N LEU A 7 -15.80 -20.28 60.24
CA LEU A 7 -14.64 -20.14 59.37
C LEU A 7 -14.98 -19.11 58.28
N ALA A 8 -14.29 -17.97 58.25
CA ALA A 8 -14.39 -17.03 57.14
C ALA A 8 -13.33 -17.38 56.10
N ILE A 9 -13.74 -17.88 54.94
CA ILE A 9 -12.87 -18.08 53.78
C ILE A 9 -12.82 -16.75 53.03
N ALA A 10 -11.67 -16.09 53.04
CA ALA A 10 -11.42 -14.93 52.20
C ALA A 10 -10.99 -15.42 50.81
N SER A 11 -11.84 -15.22 49.80
CA SER A 11 -11.53 -15.49 48.40
C SER A 11 -10.61 -14.38 47.88
N ALA A 12 -9.38 -14.72 47.50
CA ALA A 12 -8.52 -13.83 46.74
C ALA A 12 -8.93 -13.89 45.25
N ILE A 13 -9.48 -12.80 44.72
CA ILE A 13 -9.67 -12.64 43.27
C ILE A 13 -8.33 -12.22 42.70
N VAL A 14 -7.62 -13.16 42.07
CA VAL A 14 -6.48 -12.84 41.21
C VAL A 14 -7.07 -12.31 39.90
N GLY A 15 -7.09 -10.99 39.75
CA GLY A 15 -7.40 -10.35 38.47
C GLY A 15 -6.24 -10.57 37.51
N PHE A 16 -6.37 -11.53 36.59
CA PHE A 16 -5.51 -11.56 35.41
C PHE A 16 -5.86 -10.35 34.55
N GLY A 17 -4.92 -9.41 34.43
CA GLY A 17 -5.01 -8.37 33.42
C GLY A 17 -5.01 -9.01 32.04
N LEU A 18 -6.17 -9.02 31.38
CA LEU A 18 -6.27 -9.30 29.96
C LEU A 18 -5.59 -8.15 29.21
N GLY A 19 -4.28 -8.28 28.98
CA GLY A 19 -3.63 -7.49 27.95
C GLY A 19 -4.27 -7.86 26.62
N THR A 20 -4.96 -6.91 25.98
CA THR A 20 -5.39 -7.06 24.59
C THR A 20 -4.13 -7.22 23.74
N LEU A 21 -3.82 -8.45 23.33
CA LEU A 21 -2.89 -8.71 22.23
C LEU A 21 -3.55 -8.15 20.98
N ASN A 22 -3.21 -6.91 20.61
CA ASN A 22 -3.52 -6.42 19.27
C ASN A 22 -2.67 -7.25 18.31
N THR A 23 -3.30 -8.23 17.66
CA THR A 23 -2.70 -8.90 16.50
C THR A 23 -2.54 -7.83 15.43
N ALA A 24 -1.30 -7.52 15.11
CA ALA A 24 -0.96 -6.68 13.98
C ALA A 24 -1.54 -7.33 12.70
N GLN A 25 -2.21 -6.53 11.87
CA GLN A 25 -2.85 -7.01 10.65
C GLN A 25 -2.35 -6.18 9.48
N ALA A 26 -1.56 -6.83 8.61
CA ALA A 26 -1.13 -6.25 7.35
C ALA A 26 -2.32 -5.61 6.63
N ALA A 27 -2.19 -4.32 6.32
CA ALA A 27 -3.22 -3.59 5.62
C ALA A 27 -2.93 -3.64 4.12
N SER A 28 -3.93 -4.06 3.34
CA SER A 28 -3.89 -3.95 1.89
C SER A 28 -4.60 -2.67 1.48
N PHE A 29 -3.95 -1.87 0.64
CA PHE A 29 -4.46 -0.63 0.11
C PHE A 29 -4.51 -0.72 -1.42
N THR A 30 -5.61 -0.26 -2.02
CA THR A 30 -5.76 -0.22 -3.48
C THR A 30 -5.95 1.21 -3.92
N GLN A 31 -5.03 1.70 -4.74
CA GLN A 31 -5.08 3.03 -5.34
C GLN A 31 -5.44 2.92 -6.82
N THR A 32 -6.52 3.58 -7.24
CA THR A 32 -6.82 3.76 -8.66
C THR A 32 -5.88 4.82 -9.24
N ALA A 33 -5.42 4.63 -10.47
CA ALA A 33 -4.63 5.64 -11.19
C ALA A 33 -5.39 6.98 -11.23
N SER A 34 -4.66 8.06 -10.94
CA SER A 34 -5.13 9.44 -11.04
C SER A 34 -5.09 9.98 -12.47
N ASP A 35 -4.23 9.39 -13.31
CA ASP A 35 -4.17 9.61 -14.76
C ASP A 35 -3.51 8.40 -15.41
N GLN A 36 -3.79 8.19 -16.69
CA GLN A 36 -3.20 7.16 -17.52
C GLN A 36 -3.26 7.59 -18.98
N GLY A 37 -2.45 6.97 -19.82
CA GLY A 37 -2.46 7.26 -21.23
C GLY A 37 -1.30 6.62 -21.97
N TRP A 38 -1.01 7.15 -23.16
CA TRP A 38 0.16 6.83 -23.94
C TRP A 38 0.89 8.09 -24.42
N TRP A 39 2.18 7.93 -24.71
CA TRP A 39 2.99 8.89 -25.45
C TRP A 39 3.53 8.22 -26.71
N ALA A 40 3.57 8.97 -27.81
CA ALA A 40 4.07 8.48 -29.10
C ALA A 40 5.52 8.91 -29.35
N ALA A 41 6.27 8.04 -30.01
CA ALA A 41 7.53 8.40 -30.65
C ALA A 41 7.27 9.37 -31.82
N GLU A 42 8.25 10.22 -32.11
CA GLU A 42 8.21 11.07 -33.31
C GLU A 42 8.42 10.23 -34.58
N GLY A 43 7.85 10.68 -35.70
CA GLY A 43 8.01 10.04 -37.02
C GLY A 43 7.00 8.94 -37.35
N GLY A 44 6.14 8.55 -36.40
CA GLY A 44 5.01 7.63 -36.66
C GLY A 44 3.84 8.28 -37.40
N LEU A 45 2.85 7.45 -37.78
CA LEU A 45 1.57 7.89 -38.36
C LEU A 45 0.59 8.44 -37.29
N ASN A 46 1.12 9.33 -36.45
CA ASN A 46 0.47 9.78 -35.23
C ASN A 46 -0.76 10.66 -35.53
N GLY A 47 -1.92 10.30 -34.95
CA GLY A 47 -3.01 11.25 -34.73
C GLY A 47 -2.72 12.15 -33.51
N PRO A 48 -3.44 13.28 -33.35
CA PRO A 48 -3.30 14.10 -32.15
C PRO A 48 -3.69 13.30 -30.91
N ASN A 49 -2.91 13.43 -29.83
CA ASN A 49 -3.31 12.94 -28.52
C ASN A 49 -4.03 14.06 -27.74
N SER A 50 -4.78 13.71 -26.70
CA SER A 50 -5.49 14.67 -25.84
C SER A 50 -5.20 14.41 -24.36
N ASN A 51 -5.20 15.45 -23.53
CA ASN A 51 -5.13 15.31 -22.08
C ASN A 51 -6.27 14.44 -21.51
N ASP A 52 -7.43 14.41 -22.18
CA ASP A 52 -8.58 13.60 -21.78
C ASP A 52 -8.48 12.13 -22.25
N ASN A 53 -7.49 11.80 -23.09
CA ASN A 53 -7.32 10.44 -23.60
C ASN A 53 -6.77 9.53 -22.51
N THR A 54 -7.57 8.55 -22.10
CA THR A 54 -7.25 7.57 -21.06
C THR A 54 -6.83 6.20 -21.62
N ASN A 55 -6.78 6.05 -22.95
CA ASN A 55 -6.29 4.81 -23.58
C ASN A 55 -4.81 4.63 -23.23
N TYR A 56 -4.41 3.43 -22.79
CA TYR A 56 -3.06 3.08 -22.35
C TYR A 56 -2.43 1.97 -23.21
N VAL A 57 -2.66 2.03 -24.52
CA VAL A 57 -1.97 1.16 -25.48
C VAL A 57 -0.44 1.29 -25.40
N THR A 58 0.26 0.16 -25.54
CA THR A 58 1.72 0.10 -25.67
C THR A 58 2.10 -0.85 -26.81
N GLY A 59 3.15 -0.52 -27.55
CA GLY A 59 3.58 -1.23 -28.76
C GLY A 59 3.46 -0.40 -30.03
N ASN A 60 3.58 -1.04 -31.19
CA ASN A 60 3.39 -0.43 -32.50
C ASN A 60 1.97 -0.68 -33.01
N ILE A 61 1.18 0.37 -33.18
CA ILE A 61 -0.15 0.30 -33.79
C ILE A 61 -0.18 1.14 -35.06
N ARG A 62 -0.43 0.50 -36.21
CA ARG A 62 -0.53 1.18 -37.52
C ARG A 62 0.70 2.06 -37.83
N GLY A 63 1.91 1.57 -37.54
CA GLY A 63 3.15 2.31 -37.79
C GLY A 63 3.42 3.45 -36.80
N THR A 64 2.78 3.43 -35.63
CA THR A 64 2.98 4.39 -34.55
C THR A 64 3.43 3.66 -33.29
N ASP A 65 4.64 3.96 -32.82
CA ASP A 65 5.16 3.42 -31.57
C ASP A 65 4.62 4.19 -30.37
N LEU A 66 3.93 3.48 -29.48
CA LEU A 66 3.30 4.01 -28.28
C LEU A 66 3.89 3.33 -27.05
N ARG A 67 4.07 4.11 -25.99
CA ARG A 67 4.37 3.60 -24.65
C ARG A 67 3.37 4.17 -23.68
N ASN A 68 2.87 3.31 -22.80
CA ASN A 68 1.84 3.70 -21.86
C ASN A 68 2.42 4.18 -20.55
N PHE A 69 1.59 4.85 -19.76
CA PHE A 69 1.91 5.22 -18.40
C PHE A 69 0.68 5.13 -17.50
N PHE A 70 0.95 4.98 -16.20
CA PHE A 70 -0.03 5.10 -15.14
C PHE A 70 0.53 5.99 -14.04
N LYS A 71 -0.25 6.96 -13.58
CA LYS A 71 0.12 7.88 -12.50
C LYS A 71 -0.79 7.67 -11.30
N PHE A 72 -0.21 7.37 -10.15
CA PHE A 72 -0.92 7.16 -8.88
C PHE A 72 -0.59 8.29 -7.91
N ASP A 73 -1.61 8.84 -7.27
CA ASP A 73 -1.42 9.66 -6.06
C ASP A 73 -1.31 8.70 -4.88
N LEU A 74 -0.13 8.61 -4.26
CA LEU A 74 0.09 7.64 -3.18
C LEU A 74 -0.51 8.09 -1.86
N GLY A 75 -0.93 9.36 -1.71
CA GLY A 75 -1.30 9.92 -0.41
C GLY A 75 -0.25 9.57 0.65
N ASP A 76 -0.67 9.23 1.87
CA ASP A 76 0.25 8.91 2.98
C ASP A 76 0.66 7.43 3.06
N VAL A 77 0.67 6.70 1.94
CA VAL A 77 1.11 5.29 1.92
C VAL A 77 2.58 5.20 2.33
N VAL A 78 2.87 4.42 3.38
CA VAL A 78 4.22 4.17 3.91
C VAL A 78 4.38 2.69 4.27
N GLY A 79 5.63 2.22 4.26
CA GLY A 79 5.95 0.86 4.72
C GLY A 79 5.47 -0.23 3.77
N VAL A 80 5.41 0.06 2.46
CA VAL A 80 5.01 -0.91 1.43
C VAL A 80 6.00 -2.08 1.40
N THR A 81 5.45 -3.29 1.46
CA THR A 81 6.17 -4.57 1.45
C THR A 81 5.94 -5.36 0.17
N SER A 82 4.81 -5.16 -0.49
CA SER A 82 4.47 -5.74 -1.79
C SER A 82 3.74 -4.70 -2.64
N ALA A 83 3.84 -4.80 -3.96
CA ALA A 83 3.07 -3.98 -4.87
C ALA A 83 2.68 -4.80 -6.10
N THR A 84 1.41 -4.69 -6.52
CA THR A 84 0.86 -5.33 -7.72
C THR A 84 0.15 -4.29 -8.56
N LEU A 85 0.58 -4.16 -9.81
CA LEU A 85 -0.13 -3.37 -10.80
C LEU A 85 -1.22 -4.22 -11.46
N GLN A 86 -2.45 -3.76 -11.41
CA GLN A 86 -3.61 -4.40 -12.02
C GLN A 86 -4.11 -3.58 -13.21
N ILE A 87 -4.15 -4.21 -14.37
CA ILE A 87 -4.54 -3.59 -15.65
C ILE A 87 -5.54 -4.50 -16.35
N GLN A 88 -6.57 -3.92 -16.98
CA GLN A 88 -7.49 -4.69 -17.80
C GLN A 88 -6.87 -5.02 -19.16
N ARG A 89 -7.04 -6.27 -19.63
CA ARG A 89 -6.38 -6.79 -20.84
C ARG A 89 -6.73 -6.03 -22.13
N PHE A 90 -8.01 -5.74 -22.34
CA PHE A 90 -8.52 -5.18 -23.59
C PHE A 90 -8.02 -5.96 -24.83
N VAL A 91 -7.63 -5.25 -25.90
CA VAL A 91 -7.24 -5.83 -27.19
C VAL A 91 -5.72 -5.83 -27.36
N GLY A 92 -5.17 -6.98 -27.72
CA GLY A 92 -3.78 -7.13 -28.17
C GLY A 92 -3.70 -7.69 -29.59
N SER A 93 -2.55 -7.48 -30.23
CA SER A 93 -2.20 -8.02 -31.56
C SER A 93 -0.70 -8.25 -31.62
N GLY A 94 -0.26 -9.13 -32.51
CA GLY A 94 1.14 -9.49 -32.65
C GLY A 94 1.39 -10.98 -32.52
N ASN A 95 2.51 -11.32 -31.88
CA ASN A 95 2.84 -12.68 -31.50
C ASN A 95 1.82 -13.22 -30.48
N PRO A 96 1.70 -14.55 -30.30
CA PRO A 96 0.81 -15.11 -29.27
C PRO A 96 1.14 -14.63 -27.85
N THR A 97 2.37 -14.19 -27.62
CA THR A 97 2.86 -13.67 -26.35
C THR A 97 3.86 -12.56 -26.64
N GLU A 98 3.68 -11.43 -25.97
CA GLU A 98 4.57 -10.27 -26.03
C GLU A 98 5.30 -10.10 -24.71
N THR A 99 6.54 -9.59 -24.77
CA THR A 99 7.31 -9.25 -23.56
C THR A 99 7.04 -7.80 -23.18
N LEU A 100 6.34 -7.60 -22.06
CA LEU A 100 6.02 -6.30 -21.50
C LEU A 100 7.01 -5.94 -20.38
N GLY A 101 7.64 -4.77 -20.46
CA GLY A 101 8.47 -4.21 -19.40
C GLY A 101 7.78 -3.03 -18.70
N PHE A 102 7.96 -2.94 -17.38
CA PHE A 102 7.61 -1.74 -16.62
C PHE A 102 8.84 -1.05 -16.05
N PHE A 103 8.81 0.29 -16.04
CA PHE A 103 9.97 1.12 -15.71
C PHE A 103 9.60 2.33 -14.84
N ASP A 104 10.60 2.90 -14.17
CA ASP A 104 10.46 4.19 -13.53
C ASP A 104 10.24 5.30 -14.57
N VAL A 105 9.64 6.40 -14.10
CA VAL A 105 9.36 7.58 -14.93
C VAL A 105 9.97 8.77 -14.22
N SER A 106 10.92 9.43 -14.88
CA SER A 106 11.57 10.63 -14.38
C SER A 106 10.87 11.91 -14.82
N THR A 107 10.03 11.84 -15.86
CA THR A 107 9.15 12.92 -16.31
C THR A 107 8.24 13.36 -15.17
N PRO A 108 8.22 14.65 -14.80
CA PRO A 108 7.34 15.17 -13.75
C PRO A 108 5.87 14.84 -14.01
N ALA A 109 5.16 14.51 -12.94
CA ALA A 109 3.82 13.94 -13.02
C ALA A 109 2.76 14.90 -13.61
N ASP A 110 2.96 16.21 -13.49
CA ASP A 110 2.15 17.25 -14.10
C ASP A 110 2.43 17.39 -15.61
N VAL A 111 3.70 17.28 -16.02
CA VAL A 111 4.14 17.27 -17.42
C VAL A 111 3.67 16.00 -18.13
N LEU A 112 3.76 14.84 -17.48
CA LEU A 112 3.34 13.55 -18.01
C LEU A 112 1.86 13.52 -18.41
N SER A 113 1.02 14.28 -17.68
CA SER A 113 -0.41 14.44 -17.97
C SER A 113 -0.73 15.38 -19.15
N GLN A 114 0.24 16.15 -19.66
CA GLN A 114 0.05 17.09 -20.78
C GLN A 114 0.19 16.40 -22.15
N LYS A 115 -0.58 15.32 -22.36
CA LYS A 115 -0.61 14.47 -23.57
C LYS A 115 -0.85 15.25 -24.87
N ASN A 116 -1.44 16.45 -24.82
CA ASN A 116 -1.55 17.37 -25.98
C ASN A 116 -0.19 17.68 -26.64
N ASN A 117 0.92 17.51 -25.92
CA ASN A 117 2.27 17.72 -26.45
C ASN A 117 2.88 16.48 -27.13
N SER A 118 2.11 15.41 -27.32
CA SER A 118 2.55 14.21 -28.06
C SER A 118 2.51 14.45 -29.58
N PRO A 119 3.47 13.95 -30.37
CA PRO A 119 4.59 13.07 -29.98
C PRO A 119 5.70 13.82 -29.23
N ASN A 120 6.42 13.10 -28.37
CA ASN A 120 7.57 13.64 -27.64
C ASN A 120 8.55 12.51 -27.31
N ASN A 121 9.68 12.47 -28.04
CA ASN A 121 10.66 11.39 -27.90
C ASN A 121 11.31 11.32 -26.51
N THR A 122 11.46 12.43 -25.80
CA THR A 122 12.03 12.43 -24.45
C THR A 122 11.11 11.70 -23.48
N ILE A 123 9.81 12.04 -23.48
CA ILE A 123 8.82 11.39 -22.61
C ILE A 123 8.61 9.94 -23.05
N TYR A 124 8.47 9.68 -24.36
CA TYR A 124 8.37 8.32 -24.88
C TYR A 124 9.55 7.44 -24.43
N ASN A 125 10.79 7.92 -24.52
CA ASN A 125 11.97 7.16 -24.11
C ASN A 125 12.00 6.89 -22.61
N ASP A 126 11.60 7.87 -21.79
CA ASP A 126 11.49 7.76 -20.34
C ASP A 126 10.52 6.64 -19.92
N LEU A 127 9.40 6.46 -20.62
CA LEU A 127 8.39 5.42 -20.29
C LEU A 127 8.82 3.96 -20.53
N GLY A 128 9.95 3.73 -21.21
CA GLY A 128 10.40 2.38 -21.58
C GLY A 128 11.86 2.12 -21.30
N SER A 129 12.48 2.89 -20.41
CA SER A 129 13.89 2.74 -20.04
C SER A 129 14.10 3.12 -18.57
N GLY A 130 15.32 2.93 -18.07
CA GLY A 130 15.65 3.22 -16.66
C GLY A 130 15.59 2.00 -15.75
N LYS A 131 15.22 2.23 -14.50
CA LYS A 131 15.06 1.24 -13.44
C LYS A 131 13.85 0.36 -13.72
N ASN A 132 14.10 -0.91 -14.03
CA ASN A 132 13.04 -1.89 -14.30
C ASN A 132 12.27 -2.28 -13.03
N TYR A 133 10.94 -2.28 -13.12
CA TYR A 133 9.98 -2.70 -12.09
C TYR A 133 9.41 -4.11 -12.32
N GLY A 134 9.66 -4.67 -13.50
CA GLY A 134 9.36 -6.05 -13.84
C GLY A 134 9.33 -6.25 -15.35
N THR A 135 9.39 -7.52 -15.76
CA THR A 135 9.24 -7.95 -17.15
C THR A 135 8.34 -9.17 -17.17
N PHE A 136 7.35 -9.18 -18.06
CA PHE A 136 6.26 -10.13 -18.05
C PHE A 136 5.94 -10.60 -19.45
N ASP A 137 5.65 -11.89 -19.58
CA ASP A 137 5.09 -12.45 -20.80
C ASP A 137 3.57 -12.31 -20.77
N VAL A 138 3.00 -11.58 -21.74
CA VAL A 138 1.58 -11.28 -21.81
C VAL A 138 1.01 -11.84 -23.11
N THR A 139 0.00 -12.69 -23.00
CA THR A 139 -0.69 -13.19 -24.19
C THR A 139 -1.46 -12.08 -24.90
N THR A 140 -1.43 -12.04 -26.23
CA THR A 140 -2.20 -11.03 -27.01
C THR A 140 -3.69 -11.37 -27.09
N SER A 141 -4.06 -12.63 -26.84
CA SER A 141 -5.43 -13.12 -26.74
C SER A 141 -5.86 -13.39 -25.29
N GLY A 142 -7.15 -13.23 -25.01
CA GLY A 142 -7.78 -13.54 -23.72
C GLY A 142 -9.15 -12.89 -23.60
N ASP A 143 -9.76 -12.95 -22.42
CA ASP A 143 -10.97 -12.16 -22.13
C ASP A 143 -10.57 -10.67 -22.05
N PRO A 144 -11.15 -9.77 -22.87
CA PRO A 144 -10.83 -8.35 -22.82
C PRO A 144 -11.15 -7.68 -21.48
N ASN A 145 -11.98 -8.31 -20.64
CA ASN A 145 -12.30 -7.84 -19.28
C ASN A 145 -11.43 -8.47 -18.19
N GLU A 146 -10.51 -9.36 -18.56
CA GLU A 146 -9.58 -9.95 -17.61
C GLU A 146 -8.71 -8.87 -16.96
N ILE A 147 -8.61 -8.92 -15.64
CA ILE A 147 -7.67 -8.08 -14.88
C ILE A 147 -6.35 -8.83 -14.74
N LEU A 148 -5.34 -8.37 -15.48
CA LEU A 148 -3.98 -8.86 -15.38
C LEU A 148 -3.32 -8.27 -14.14
N SER A 149 -2.61 -9.11 -13.39
CA SER A 149 -1.92 -8.73 -12.16
C SER A 149 -0.42 -8.92 -12.31
N PHE A 150 0.32 -7.82 -12.18
CA PHE A 150 1.77 -7.77 -12.35
C PHE A 150 2.43 -7.47 -11.00
N ALA A 151 3.05 -8.48 -10.38
CA ALA A 151 3.78 -8.31 -9.13
C ALA A 151 5.07 -7.52 -9.39
N LEU A 152 5.15 -6.30 -8.86
CA LEU A 152 6.29 -5.42 -9.06
C LEU A 152 7.46 -5.82 -8.15
N ASN A 153 8.68 -5.62 -8.64
CA ASN A 153 9.89 -6.03 -7.93
C ASN A 153 10.30 -5.05 -6.81
N SER A 154 11.42 -5.34 -6.13
CA SER A 154 11.94 -4.51 -5.04
C SER A 154 12.33 -3.09 -5.45
N ASN A 155 12.62 -2.84 -6.74
CA ASN A 155 12.89 -1.49 -7.23
C ASN A 155 11.63 -0.62 -7.17
N ALA A 156 10.48 -1.16 -7.60
CA ALA A 156 9.21 -0.46 -7.52
C ALA A 156 8.81 -0.20 -6.07
N ILE A 157 8.98 -1.20 -5.20
CA ILE A 157 8.66 -1.08 -3.78
C ILE A 157 9.50 0.02 -3.11
N ALA A 158 10.81 0.09 -3.43
CA ALA A 158 11.67 1.16 -2.92
C ALA A 158 11.21 2.55 -3.40
N ASP A 159 10.83 2.65 -4.68
CA ASP A 159 10.42 3.90 -5.31
C ASP A 159 9.04 4.39 -4.86
N ILE A 160 8.12 3.47 -4.57
CA ILE A 160 6.81 3.76 -3.95
C ILE A 160 7.03 4.30 -2.53
N ASN A 161 7.83 3.62 -1.71
CA ASN A 161 8.13 4.08 -0.34
C ASN A 161 8.84 5.44 -0.32
N ALA A 162 9.71 5.72 -1.29
CA ALA A 162 10.41 7.00 -1.39
C ALA A 162 9.51 8.17 -1.84
N ARG A 163 8.33 7.87 -2.41
CA ARG A 163 7.37 8.86 -2.93
C ARG A 163 6.11 8.96 -2.08
N SER A 164 6.15 8.52 -0.83
CA SER A 164 5.06 8.76 0.12
C SER A 164 4.71 10.25 0.18
N GLY A 165 3.42 10.56 0.16
CA GLY A 165 2.88 11.91 0.07
C GLY A 165 2.94 12.54 -1.32
N ASN A 166 3.34 11.79 -2.37
CA ASN A 166 3.56 12.30 -3.71
C ASN A 166 3.05 11.34 -4.80
N PHE A 167 3.18 11.73 -6.06
CA PHE A 167 2.84 10.91 -7.21
C PHE A 167 3.89 9.84 -7.49
N PHE A 168 3.44 8.63 -7.78
CA PHE A 168 4.23 7.56 -8.37
C PHE A 168 3.74 7.30 -9.80
N SER A 169 4.67 7.36 -10.76
CA SER A 169 4.39 7.05 -12.16
C SER A 169 5.19 5.84 -12.61
N ILE A 170 4.56 5.01 -13.44
CA ILE A 170 5.13 3.78 -14.01
C ILE A 170 4.87 3.79 -15.51
N GLY A 171 5.94 3.57 -16.29
CA GLY A 171 5.88 3.46 -17.74
C GLY A 171 5.83 2.01 -18.17
N GLY A 172 5.11 1.70 -19.25
CA GLY A 172 5.03 0.37 -19.83
C GLY A 172 5.36 0.36 -21.33
N ALA A 173 6.26 -0.55 -21.70
CA ALA A 173 6.76 -0.69 -23.07
C ALA A 173 6.80 -2.17 -23.47
N LEU A 174 6.34 -2.48 -24.69
CA LEU A 174 6.71 -3.75 -25.32
C LEU A 174 8.20 -3.76 -25.64
N LEU A 175 8.84 -4.90 -25.36
CA LEU A 175 10.27 -5.12 -25.56
C LEU A 175 10.49 -6.06 -26.74
N GLY A 176 11.50 -5.76 -27.54
CA GLY A 176 11.82 -6.52 -28.76
C GLY A 176 11.70 -5.65 -30.01
N ASP A 177 11.82 -6.29 -31.17
CA ASP A 177 11.65 -5.64 -32.47
C ASP A 177 10.16 -5.62 -32.81
N LEU A 178 9.54 -4.43 -32.69
CA LEU A 178 8.09 -4.30 -32.83
C LEU A 178 7.66 -4.22 -34.30
N SER A 179 6.72 -5.07 -34.72
CA SER A 179 6.06 -4.98 -36.04
C SER A 179 4.55 -5.17 -35.99
N GLU A 180 3.80 -4.05 -35.94
CA GLU A 180 2.33 -4.04 -35.71
C GLU A 180 1.87 -4.90 -34.50
N GLU A 181 2.69 -4.90 -33.43
CA GLU A 181 2.45 -5.61 -32.18
C GLU A 181 2.07 -4.62 -31.08
N TYR A 182 0.97 -4.89 -30.37
CA TYR A 182 0.51 -4.00 -29.31
C TYR A 182 -0.30 -4.75 -28.24
N LEU A 183 -0.35 -4.17 -27.05
CA LEU A 183 -1.23 -4.57 -25.95
C LEU A 183 -2.11 -3.40 -25.53
N PHE A 184 -3.26 -3.74 -24.92
CA PHE A 184 -4.16 -2.80 -24.26
C PHE A 184 -4.80 -1.74 -25.16
N SER A 185 -4.87 -2.00 -26.48
CA SER A 185 -5.63 -1.14 -27.40
C SER A 185 -7.12 -1.18 -27.03
N GLU A 186 -7.85 -0.14 -27.41
CA GLU A 186 -9.28 0.05 -27.10
C GLU A 186 -9.60 0.19 -25.60
N SER A 187 -8.62 0.53 -24.77
CA SER A 187 -8.78 0.78 -23.33
C SER A 187 -9.43 2.13 -22.98
N GLY A 188 -9.89 2.91 -23.97
CA GLY A 188 -10.45 4.25 -23.75
C GLY A 188 -11.76 4.24 -22.96
N ASP A 189 -11.93 5.24 -22.09
CA ASP A 189 -13.14 5.54 -21.28
C ASP A 189 -13.60 4.43 -20.33
N GLN A 190 -12.83 3.36 -20.16
CA GLN A 190 -13.15 2.19 -19.34
C GLN A 190 -11.93 1.75 -18.53
N GLY A 191 -12.10 1.48 -17.23
CA GLY A 191 -11.11 0.73 -16.43
C GLY A 191 -9.76 1.44 -16.21
N PHE A 192 -9.65 2.20 -15.12
CA PHE A 192 -8.37 2.72 -14.68
C PHE A 192 -7.52 1.62 -14.05
N ALA A 193 -6.21 1.65 -14.31
CA ALA A 193 -5.27 0.76 -13.65
C ALA A 193 -5.31 0.95 -12.13
N LYS A 194 -5.04 -0.12 -11.39
CA LYS A 194 -5.00 -0.11 -9.92
C LYS A 194 -3.63 -0.54 -9.43
N LEU A 195 -3.12 0.16 -8.44
CA LEU A 195 -1.96 -0.23 -7.67
C LEU A 195 -2.43 -0.81 -6.34
N VAL A 196 -2.22 -2.11 -6.15
CA VAL A 196 -2.52 -2.80 -4.88
C VAL A 196 -1.21 -2.93 -4.12
N VAL A 197 -1.17 -2.44 -2.89
CA VAL A 197 0.01 -2.50 -2.03
C VAL A 197 -0.33 -3.10 -0.68
N ASP A 198 0.57 -3.91 -0.13
CA ASP A 198 0.48 -4.37 1.25
C ASP A 198 1.52 -3.63 2.09
N THR A 199 1.11 -3.06 3.22
CA THR A 199 2.00 -2.36 4.13
C THR A 199 2.39 -3.22 5.32
N ALA A 200 3.62 -3.02 5.81
CA ALA A 200 4.06 -3.56 7.08
C ALA A 200 3.22 -2.95 8.21
N ASP A 201 2.99 -3.74 9.24
CA ASP A 201 2.26 -3.30 10.41
C ASP A 201 2.91 -2.09 11.08
N SER A 202 2.15 -0.99 11.20
CA SER A 202 2.50 0.13 12.08
C SER A 202 2.38 -0.34 13.53
N THR A 203 3.46 -0.84 14.13
CA THR A 203 3.51 -1.23 15.55
C THR A 203 3.48 -0.02 16.49
N HIS A 204 2.57 0.93 16.32
CA HIS A 204 2.29 1.93 17.34
C HIS A 204 1.59 1.25 18.52
N VAL A 205 2.40 0.57 19.33
CA VAL A 205 2.07 0.25 20.71
C VAL A 205 1.94 1.60 21.42
N PRO A 206 0.77 1.97 21.97
CA PRO A 206 0.72 3.05 22.93
C PRO A 206 1.61 2.57 24.08
N GLU A 207 2.72 3.27 24.33
CA GLU A 207 3.40 3.06 25.60
C GLU A 207 2.32 3.24 26.68
N PRO A 208 2.05 2.22 27.53
CA PRO A 208 1.17 2.46 28.65
C PRO A 208 1.79 3.63 29.39
N SER A 209 1.04 4.73 29.49
CA SER A 209 1.45 5.93 30.20
C SER A 209 2.17 5.49 31.46
N ALA A 210 3.50 5.63 31.52
CA ALA A 210 4.30 5.29 32.69
C ALA A 210 4.09 6.35 33.80
N LEU A 211 2.86 6.82 33.94
CA LEU A 211 2.38 7.68 35.00
C LEU A 211 1.53 6.83 35.94
N GLY A 212 2.17 6.30 36.98
CA GLY A 212 1.52 5.96 38.24
C GLY A 212 1.68 4.52 38.68
N GLY A 213 2.57 4.28 39.65
CA GLY A 213 2.50 3.05 40.43
C GLY A 213 3.75 2.66 41.22
N ILE A 214 4.38 3.58 41.99
CA ILE A 214 5.17 3.11 43.13
C ILE A 214 4.18 2.49 44.12
N VAL A 215 4.12 1.15 44.15
CA VAL A 215 3.45 0.42 45.24
C VAL A 215 4.39 0.46 46.44
N VAL A 216 4.22 1.46 47.31
CA VAL A 216 4.77 1.41 48.67
C VAL A 216 3.89 0.43 49.46
N VAL A 217 4.35 -0.81 49.60
CA VAL A 217 3.79 -1.72 50.61
C VAL A 217 4.32 -1.25 51.97
N GLY A 218 3.45 -0.60 52.75
CA GLY A 218 3.73 -0.17 54.11
C GLY A 218 3.72 -1.34 55.09
N VAL A 219 4.59 -1.29 56.09
CA VAL A 219 4.36 -1.95 57.39
C VAL A 219 4.24 -0.84 58.43
N GLY A 220 3.03 -0.29 58.55
CA GLY A 220 2.67 0.64 59.62
C GLY A 220 2.44 -0.12 60.92
N GLY A 221 3.38 -0.01 61.86
CA GLY A 221 3.15 -0.37 63.26
C GLY A 221 2.30 0.71 63.93
N TRP A 222 1.09 0.36 64.38
CA TRP A 222 0.27 1.25 65.21
C TRP A 222 0.06 0.61 66.59
N TRP A 223 0.77 1.18 67.57
CA TRP A 223 0.73 0.83 68.97
C TRP A 223 -0.37 1.67 69.65
N LEU A 224 -1.58 1.14 69.74
CA LEU A 224 -2.65 1.76 70.54
C LEU A 224 -2.54 1.27 71.99
N LYS A 225 -1.87 2.09 72.82
CA LYS A 225 -1.78 1.90 74.26
C LYS A 225 -3.16 2.15 74.89
N ARG A 226 -3.80 1.05 75.30
CA ARG A 226 -5.11 0.98 75.98
C ARG A 226 -5.05 1.73 77.32
N LYS A 227 -5.81 2.81 77.49
CA LYS A 227 -6.12 3.40 78.81
C LYS A 227 -6.96 2.38 79.59
N ARG A 228 -6.45 1.91 80.74
CA ARG A 228 -7.20 1.17 81.76
C ARG A 228 -7.70 2.18 82.79
N GLU A 229 -9.02 2.35 82.89
CA GLU A 229 -9.62 2.89 84.10
C GLU A 229 -9.58 1.81 85.19
N VAL A 230 -9.10 2.20 86.37
CA VAL A 230 -9.09 1.36 87.57
C VAL A 230 -10.24 1.85 88.45
N SER A 231 -11.27 1.01 88.59
CA SER A 231 -12.24 1.09 89.67
C SER A 231 -11.94 -0.05 90.63
N LEU A 232 -11.44 0.29 91.82
CA LEU A 232 -11.35 -0.61 92.96
C LEU A 232 -12.25 -0.07 94.06
N LYS A 233 -13.25 -0.88 94.41
CA LYS A 233 -14.12 -0.74 95.58
C LYS A 233 -13.47 -1.46 96.78
N ASN A 234 -13.60 -0.82 97.96
CA ASN A 234 -13.71 -1.38 99.32
C ASN A 234 -12.49 -1.45 100.26
N LYS A 235 -12.56 -0.62 101.32
CA LYS A 235 -12.55 -0.87 102.79
C LYS A 235 -11.95 0.40 103.46
N SER A 236 -12.52 1.03 104.50
CA SER A 236 -13.36 0.59 105.62
C SER A 236 -14.62 1.43 105.80
#